data_AF-F3FSY6-F1
#
_entry.id   AF-F3FSY6-F1
#
_cell.length_a   1.000
_cell.length_b   1.000
_cell.length_c   1.000
_cell.angle_alpha   90.00
_cell.angle_beta   90.00
_cell.angle_gamma   90.00
#
_symmetry.space_group_name_H-M   'P 1'
#
loop_
_entity.id
_entity.type
_entity.pdbx_description
1 polymer ?
#
loop_
_entity_poly.entity_id
_entity_poly.type
_entity_poly.pdbx_seq_one_letter_code
_entity_poly.pdbx_strand_id
1 'polypeptide(L)' 'GGKVDSHHYAPGVIEVRPLTPPVPFRTVAIAWRASFPRPKAIEILADSARLCSVARPKTVAS' A
#
# COMPACT_ATOMS: atom_id res chain seq x y z
N GLY A 1 -4.47 6.67 -16.83
CA GLY A 1 -4.49 7.22 -15.46
C GLY A 1 -5.01 6.14 -14.54
N GLY A 2 -4.26 5.77 -13.49
CA GLY A 2 -4.64 4.66 -12.60
C GLY A 2 -5.70 5.10 -11.60
N LYS A 3 -6.90 4.55 -11.69
CA LYS A 3 -8.07 4.94 -10.88
C LYS A 3 -7.80 4.78 -9.38
N VAL A 4 -8.07 5.82 -8.59
CA VAL A 4 -8.22 5.70 -7.14
C VAL A 4 -9.57 5.06 -6.88
N ASP A 5 -9.59 3.86 -6.32
CA ASP A 5 -10.83 3.26 -5.84
C ASP A 5 -11.21 3.94 -4.52
N SER A 6 -11.80 5.13 -4.62
CA SER A 6 -12.46 5.74 -3.48
C SER A 6 -13.84 5.14 -3.36
N HIS A 7 -13.95 4.04 -2.61
CA HIS A 7 -15.22 3.39 -2.29
C HIS A 7 -16.24 4.32 -1.61
N HIS A 8 -15.85 5.56 -1.30
CA HIS A 8 -16.67 6.61 -0.69
C HIS A 8 -17.18 7.67 -1.68
N TYR A 9 -16.78 7.65 -2.95
CA TYR A 9 -17.21 8.62 -3.96
C TYR A 9 -17.81 7.92 -5.18
N ALA A 10 -18.83 8.57 -5.76
CA ALA A 10 -19.38 8.12 -7.03
C ALA A 10 -18.29 8.11 -8.13
N PRO A 11 -18.36 7.20 -9.11
CA PRO A 11 -17.44 7.19 -10.24
C PRO A 11 -17.41 8.56 -10.95
N GLY A 12 -16.21 9.04 -11.35
CA GLY A 12 -16.03 10.30 -12.07
C GLY A 12 -15.91 11.56 -11.20
N VAL A 13 -16.04 11.44 -9.88
CA VAL A 13 -15.86 12.57 -8.95
C VAL A 13 -14.38 12.93 -8.75
N ILE A 14 -13.48 11.97 -8.97
CA ILE A 14 -12.04 12.11 -8.72
C ILE A 14 -11.23 11.50 -9.86
N GLU A 15 -10.09 12.11 -10.14
CA GLU A 15 -9.12 11.61 -11.11
C GLU A 15 -7.73 11.47 -10.51
N VAL A 16 -6.96 10.50 -11.02
CA VAL A 16 -5.55 10.30 -10.66
C VAL A 16 -4.68 10.61 -11.85
N ARG A 17 -3.70 11.48 -11.63
CA ARG A 17 -2.68 11.82 -12.61
C ARG A 17 -1.35 11.18 -12.18
N PRO A 18 -0.76 10.30 -13.01
CA PRO A 18 0.58 9.79 -12.77
C PRO A 18 1.59 10.94 -12.68
N LEU A 19 2.59 10.78 -11.82
CA LEU A 19 3.68 11.75 -11.68
C LEU A 19 4.73 11.53 -12.78
N THR A 20 5.42 12.60 -13.17
CA THR A 20 6.52 12.52 -14.13
C THR A 20 7.73 11.81 -13.49
N PRO A 21 8.42 10.90 -14.22
CA PRO A 21 9.62 10.27 -13.70
C PRO A 21 10.73 11.28 -13.32
N PRO A 22 11.49 11.02 -12.24
CA PRO A 22 11.36 9.88 -11.33
C PRO A 22 10.17 10.02 -10.37
N VAL A 23 9.31 8.99 -10.32
CA VAL A 23 8.12 9.02 -9.46
C VAL A 23 8.56 8.91 -8.00
N PRO A 24 8.16 9.84 -7.12
CA PRO A 24 8.46 9.74 -5.70
C PRO A 24 7.77 8.53 -5.09
N PHE A 25 8.49 7.83 -4.21
CA PHE A 25 7.96 6.69 -3.45
C PHE A 25 8.27 6.87 -1.97
N ARG A 26 7.55 6.09 -1.15
CA ARG A 26 7.82 5.98 0.29
C ARG A 26 8.22 4.57 0.65
N THR A 27 9.13 4.43 1.59
CA THR A 27 9.45 3.13 2.20
C THR A 27 8.52 2.93 3.39
N VAL A 28 7.81 1.80 3.41
CA VAL A 28 7.01 1.38 4.56
C VAL A 28 7.87 0.48 5.46
N ALA A 29 7.91 0.77 6.75
CA ALA A 29 8.68 0.00 7.73
C ALA A 29 7.85 -0.24 9.00
N ILE A 30 8.21 -1.30 9.72
CA ILE A 30 7.68 -1.58 11.07
C ILE A 30 8.82 -1.30 12.05
N ALA A 31 8.52 -0.54 13.10
CA ALA A 31 9.44 -0.27 14.20
C ALA A 31 8.87 -0.83 15.51
N TRP A 32 9.77 -1.29 16.39
CA TRP A 32 9.41 -1.81 17.70
C TRP A 32 10.49 -1.47 18.73
N ARG A 33 10.13 -1.56 20.01
CA ARG A 33 11.09 -1.40 21.11
C ARG A 33 11.98 -2.64 21.20
N ALA A 34 13.29 -2.44 21.38
CA ALA A 34 14.23 -3.55 21.54
C ALA A 34 13.87 -4.49 22.71
N SER A 35 13.27 -3.96 23.79
CA SER A 35 12.84 -4.74 24.96
C SER A 35 11.48 -5.42 24.80
N PHE A 36 10.89 -5.47 23.60
CA PHE A 36 9.58 -6.09 23.40
C PHE A 36 9.69 -7.62 23.51
N PRO A 37 8.91 -8.29 24.39
CA PRO A 37 9.19 -9.67 24.80
C PRO A 37 8.71 -10.75 23.81
N ARG A 38 8.26 -10.39 22.61
CA ARG A 38 7.68 -11.33 21.64
C ARG A 38 8.27 -11.14 20.23
N PRO A 39 9.55 -11.48 20.00
CA PRO A 39 10.21 -11.30 18.69
C PRO A 39 9.48 -12.04 17.56
N LYS A 40 9.03 -13.28 17.81
CA LYS A 40 8.28 -14.07 16.82
C LYS A 40 6.97 -13.41 16.37
N ALA A 41 6.31 -12.66 17.26
CA ALA A 41 5.09 -11.93 16.89
C ALA A 41 5.38 -10.77 15.93
N ILE A 42 6.53 -10.09 16.12
CA ILE A 42 6.99 -9.04 15.21
C ILE A 42 7.32 -9.62 13.84
N GLU A 43 8.01 -10.76 13.78
CA GLU A 43 8.33 -11.43 12.52
C GLU A 43 7.06 -11.79 11.74
N ILE A 44 6.10 -12.45 12.38
CA ILE A 44 4.83 -12.82 11.74
C ILE A 44 4.10 -11.56 11.24
N LEU A 45 4.09 -10.47 12.02
CA LEU A 45 3.45 -9.22 11.60
C LEU A 45 4.17 -8.60 10.40
N ALA A 46 5.52 -8.57 10.41
CA ALA A 46 6.32 -8.02 9.32
C ALA A 46 6.13 -8.82 8.03
N ASP A 47 6.10 -10.15 8.12
CA ASP A 47 5.87 -11.01 6.96
C ASP A 47 4.43 -10.90 6.46
N SER A 48 3.45 -10.84 7.37
CA SER A 48 2.05 -10.60 6.99
C SER A 48 1.89 -9.26 6.28
N ALA A 49 2.55 -8.19 6.74
CA ALA A 49 2.51 -6.88 6.09
C ALA A 49 3.15 -6.89 4.70
N ARG A 50 4.23 -7.68 4.49
CA ARG A 50 4.88 -7.86 3.17
C ARG A 50 4.06 -8.70 2.20
N LEU A 51 3.44 -9.77 2.70
CA LEU A 51 2.66 -10.73 1.90
C LEU A 51 1.24 -10.24 1.63
N CYS A 52 0.72 -9.32 2.44
CA CYS A 52 -0.57 -8.70 2.20
C CYS A 52 -0.55 -8.04 0.83
N SER A 53 -1.50 -8.41 -0.03
CA SER A 53 -1.67 -7.72 -1.31
C SER A 53 -2.16 -6.30 -1.01
N VAL A 54 -1.24 -5.34 -1.04
CA VAL A 54 -1.57 -3.92 -1.02
C VAL A 54 -2.26 -3.63 -2.35
N ALA A 55 -3.59 -3.78 -2.37
CA ALA A 55 -4.52 -3.58 -3.49
C ALA A 55 -3.84 -3.63 -4.87
N ARG A 56 -3.85 -4.80 -5.53
CA ARG A 56 -3.46 -4.88 -6.94
C ARG A 56 -4.46 -4.02 -7.73
N PRO A 57 -4.07 -2.90 -8.36
CA PRO A 57 -4.97 -2.21 -9.25
C PRO A 57 -5.34 -3.21 -10.36
N LYS A 58 -6.63 -3.49 -10.52
CA LYS A 58 -7.10 -4.31 -11.63
C LYS A 58 -6.79 -3.54 -12.90
N THR A 59 -5.80 -4.00 -13.65
CA THR A 59 -5.59 -3.59 -15.05
C THR A 59 -6.87 -3.93 -15.79
N VAL A 60 -7.76 -2.95 -15.99
CA VAL A 60 -8.88 -3.12 -16.91
C VAL A 60 -8.28 -3.03 -18.30
N ALA A 61 -8.25 -4.17 -18.99
CA ALA A 61 -7.89 -4.24 -20.39
C ALA A 61 -9.14 -3.93 -21.22
N SER A 62 -8.90 -3.10 -22.25
CA SER A 62 -9.74 -2.70 -23.37
C SER A 62 -10.85 -1.69 -23.12
#